data_AF-A0A1B8T8H4-F1
#
_entry.id   AF-A0A1B8T8H4-F1
#
_cell.length_a   1.000
_cell.length_b   1.000
_cell.length_c   1.000
_cell.angle_alpha   90.00
_cell.angle_beta   90.00
_cell.angle_gamma   90.00
#
_symmetry.space_group_name_H-M   'P 1'
#
loop_
_entity.id
_entity.type
_entity.pdbx_description
1 polymer ?
#
loop_
_entity_poly.entity_id
_entity_poly.type
_entity_poly.pdbx_seq_one_letter_code
_entity_poly.pdbx_strand_id
1 'polypeptide(L)'
;MQLGCIAPSCDRVGRYYPLCLLLPIDTTGIIEPEVLRSATQELTYLGYRILEGIRRSFSPEALDQVLAEACPLDPLPYPPFWPELALYANSAETSSYWWTNPASGGPMRRHVHHGPLNNLLFNHLFDGRYGES
;
A
#
# COMPACT_ATOMS: atom_id res chain seq x y z
N MET A 1 -6.04 -0.29 14.02
CA MET A 1 -6.12 -0.66 12.57
C MET A 1 -4.72 -0.53 11.97
N GLN A 2 -4.44 -1.15 10.83
CA GLN A 2 -3.17 -0.94 10.11
C GLN A 2 -3.48 -0.51 8.68
N LEU A 3 -2.73 0.47 8.19
CA LEU A 3 -2.65 0.79 6.77
C LEU A 3 -1.26 0.42 6.27
N GLY A 4 -1.10 0.27 4.96
CA GLY A 4 0.20 -0.04 4.41
C GLY A 4 0.23 -0.07 2.90
N CYS A 5 1.42 -0.28 2.36
CA CYS A 5 1.60 -0.66 0.97
C CYS A 5 2.40 -1.96 0.89
N ILE A 6 2.09 -2.76 -0.13
CA ILE A 6 2.75 -4.03 -0.38
C ILE A 6 3.22 -4.06 -1.83
N ALA A 7 4.44 -4.53 -2.06
CA ALA A 7 5.05 -4.60 -3.39
C ALA A 7 5.74 -5.97 -3.59
N PRO A 8 5.74 -6.49 -4.83
CA PRO A 8 6.51 -7.70 -5.13
C PRO A 8 8.00 -7.40 -5.04
N SER A 9 8.76 -8.24 -4.35
CA SER A 9 10.21 -8.12 -4.18
C SER A 9 10.90 -9.49 -4.30
N CYS A 10 12.23 -9.48 -4.31
CA CYS A 10 13.06 -10.68 -4.25
C CYS A 10 14.33 -10.44 -3.43
N ASP A 11 14.91 -11.50 -2.87
CA ASP A 11 16.16 -11.38 -2.12
C ASP A 11 17.36 -11.57 -3.05
N ARG A 12 18.56 -11.40 -2.50
CA ARG A 12 19.83 -11.60 -3.23
C ARG A 12 20.01 -13.00 -3.84
N VAL A 13 19.22 -14.00 -3.44
CA VAL A 13 19.27 -15.36 -4.01
C VAL A 13 18.09 -15.65 -4.94
N GLY A 14 17.26 -14.65 -5.27
CA GLY A 14 16.16 -14.76 -6.22
C GLY A 14 14.88 -15.35 -5.64
N ARG A 15 14.74 -15.48 -4.31
CA ARG A 15 13.48 -15.90 -3.69
C ARG A 15 12.51 -14.72 -3.68
N TYR A 16 11.29 -14.92 -4.17
CA TYR A 16 10.24 -13.91 -4.17
C TYR A 16 9.59 -13.78 -2.79
N TYR A 17 9.40 -12.55 -2.33
CA TYR A 17 8.66 -12.22 -1.12
C TYR A 17 8.03 -10.82 -1.24
N PRO A 18 6.92 -10.54 -0.55
CA PRO A 18 6.39 -9.19 -0.49
C PRO A 18 7.25 -8.29 0.39
N LEU A 19 7.53 -7.08 -0.08
CA LEU A 19 7.99 -5.99 0.76
C LEU A 19 6.77 -5.18 1.23
N CYS A 20 6.64 -5.00 2.54
CA CYS A 20 5.51 -4.30 3.16
C CYS A 20 5.99 -3.05 3.92
N LEU A 21 5.27 -1.93 3.77
CA LEU A 21 5.25 -0.86 4.77
C LEU A 21 3.94 -0.92 5.52
N LEU A 22 4.03 -0.82 6.84
CA LEU A 22 2.88 -0.87 7.72
C LEU A 22 2.90 0.38 8.60
N LEU A 23 1.84 1.18 8.50
CA LEU A 23 1.55 2.31 9.35
C LEU A 23 0.45 1.90 10.34
N PRO A 24 0.76 1.72 11.64
CA PRO A 24 -0.27 1.50 12.64
C PRO A 24 -1.10 2.78 12.80
N ILE A 25 -2.43 2.63 12.81
CA ILE A 25 -3.36 3.71 13.11
C ILE A 25 -4.07 3.40 14.41
N ASP A 26 -4.01 4.38 15.32
CA ASP A 26 -4.77 4.34 16.56
C ASP A 26 -6.27 4.29 16.25
N THR A 27 -6.94 3.31 16.85
CA THR A 27 -8.37 3.07 16.68
C THR A 27 -9.13 3.23 17.97
N THR A 28 -8.55 3.89 18.98
CA THR A 28 -9.25 4.29 20.20
C THR A 28 -10.21 5.46 19.91
N GLY A 29 -11.26 5.20 19.13
CA GLY A 29 -12.27 6.20 18.77
C GLY A 29 -12.79 6.08 17.34
N ILE A 30 -13.55 7.09 16.90
CA ILE A 30 -13.98 7.23 15.51
C ILE A 30 -12.75 7.58 14.67
N ILE A 31 -12.52 6.83 13.58
CA ILE A 31 -11.46 7.15 12.64
C ILE A 31 -11.91 8.36 11.83
N GLU A 32 -11.25 9.50 12.03
CA GLU A 32 -11.56 10.70 11.26
C GLU A 32 -11.18 10.54 9.78
N PRO A 33 -12.04 10.95 8.83
CA PRO A 33 -11.73 10.88 7.40
C PRO A 33 -10.43 11.60 7.00
N GLU A 34 -10.04 12.65 7.72
CA GLU A 34 -8.81 13.39 7.47
C GLU A 34 -7.56 12.57 7.79
N VAL A 35 -7.57 11.85 8.91
CA VAL A 35 -6.47 10.97 9.32
C VAL A 35 -6.24 9.90 8.26
N LEU A 36 -7.32 9.29 7.79
CA LEU A 36 -7.25 8.27 6.74
C LEU A 36 -6.73 8.87 5.43
N ARG A 37 -7.22 10.05 5.04
CA ARG A 37 -6.76 10.73 3.82
C ARG A 37 -5.27 11.04 3.87
N SER A 38 -4.81 11.68 4.95
CA SER A 38 -3.39 12.02 5.14
C SER A 38 -2.51 10.77 5.09
N ALA A 39 -2.89 9.73 5.83
CA ALA A 39 -2.15 8.46 5.84
C ALA A 39 -2.10 7.78 4.46
N THR A 40 -3.19 7.83 3.68
CA THR A 40 -3.18 7.27 2.31
C THR A 40 -2.32 8.08 1.33
N GLN A 41 -2.23 9.40 1.50
CA GLN A 41 -1.34 10.26 0.71
C GLN A 41 0.13 9.93 1.02
N GLU A 42 0.47 9.81 2.31
CA GLU A 42 1.81 9.41 2.76
C GLU A 42 2.19 8.03 2.22
N LEU A 43 1.32 7.02 2.40
CA LEU A 43 1.55 5.67 1.90
C LEU A 43 1.67 5.60 0.37
N THR A 44 0.97 6.48 -0.35
CA THR A 44 1.13 6.53 -1.80
C THR A 44 2.53 7.03 -2.15
N TYR A 45 2.96 8.12 -1.52
CA TYR A 45 4.31 8.65 -1.72
C TYR A 45 5.40 7.62 -1.36
N LEU A 46 5.29 6.98 -0.19
CA LEU A 46 6.23 5.94 0.22
C LEU A 46 6.23 4.75 -0.75
N GLY A 47 5.08 4.42 -1.35
CA GLY A 47 5.02 3.39 -2.39
C GLY A 47 5.81 3.74 -3.65
N TYR A 48 5.95 5.02 -4.04
CA TYR A 48 6.87 5.43 -5.10
C TYR A 48 8.32 5.15 -4.71
N ARG A 49 8.72 5.50 -3.48
CA ARG A 49 10.09 5.30 -2.98
C ARG A 49 10.46 3.82 -2.89
N ILE A 50 9.53 2.98 -2.44
CA ILE A 50 9.74 1.52 -2.45
C ILE A 50 9.87 0.96 -3.85
N LEU A 51 9.00 1.38 -4.77
CA LEU A 51 9.07 0.87 -6.14
C LEU A 51 10.39 1.27 -6.81
N GLU A 52 10.86 2.48 -6.55
CA GLU A 52 12.19 2.92 -6.96
C GLU A 52 13.30 2.05 -6.35
N GLY A 53 13.26 1.82 -5.04
CA GLY A 53 14.24 0.99 -4.34
C GLY A 53 14.30 -0.45 -4.87
N ILE A 54 13.14 -1.04 -5.17
CA ILE A 54 13.05 -2.36 -5.80
C ILE A 54 13.65 -2.32 -7.21
N ARG A 55 13.25 -1.36 -8.05
CA ARG A 55 13.74 -1.24 -9.44
C ARG A 55 15.24 -1.00 -9.53
N ARG A 56 15.82 -0.32 -8.52
CA ARG A 56 17.26 -0.03 -8.44
C ARG A 56 18.03 -1.01 -7.57
N SER A 57 17.40 -2.07 -7.06
CA SER A 57 18.01 -3.08 -6.20
C SER A 57 18.75 -2.50 -4.99
N PHE A 58 18.10 -1.59 -4.26
CA PHE A 58 18.67 -1.01 -3.04
C PHE A 58 18.97 -2.09 -1.99
N SER A 59 20.06 -1.88 -1.23
CA SER A 59 20.26 -2.64 0.00
C SER A 59 19.21 -2.23 1.04
N PRO A 60 18.96 -3.05 2.07
CA PRO A 60 18.07 -2.69 3.18
C PRO A 60 18.42 -1.32 3.78
N GLU A 61 19.70 -1.03 4.00
CA GLU A 61 20.17 0.22 4.60
C GLU A 61 19.93 1.43 3.68
N ALA A 62 20.14 1.27 2.37
CA ALA A 62 19.86 2.32 1.40
C ALA A 62 18.36 2.60 1.29
N LEU A 63 17.53 1.56 1.39
CA LEU A 63 16.08 1.69 1.43
C LEU A 63 15.62 2.40 2.71
N ASP A 64 16.14 2.00 3.87
CA ASP A 64 15.84 2.64 5.16
C ASP A 64 16.19 4.13 5.16
N GLN A 65 17.36 4.49 4.62
CA GLN A 65 17.77 5.89 4.49
C GLN A 65 16.79 6.68 3.61
N VAL A 66 16.42 6.12 2.47
CA VAL A 66 15.48 6.74 1.53
C VAL A 66 14.08 6.92 2.13
N LEU A 67 13.63 5.97 2.95
CA LEU A 67 12.36 6.05 3.67
C LEU A 67 12.43 7.06 4.82
N ALA A 68 13.54 7.13 5.55
CA ALA A 68 13.74 8.10 6.63
C ALA A 68 13.82 9.55 6.12
N GLU A 69 14.39 9.75 4.93
CA GLU A 69 14.47 11.04 4.24
C GLU A 69 13.23 11.38 3.41
N ALA A 70 12.25 10.47 3.36
CA ALA A 70 11.04 10.65 2.55
C ALA A 70 10.17 11.77 3.15
N CYS A 71 10.41 13.00 2.72
CA CYS A 71 9.47 14.11 2.93
C CYS A 71 8.38 14.04 1.85
N PRO A 72 7.08 14.24 2.18
CA PRO A 72 6.03 14.29 1.17
C PRO A 72 6.41 15.27 0.05
N LEU A 73 6.45 14.78 -1.19
CA LEU A 73 6.78 15.60 -2.37
C LEU A 73 5.70 16.67 -2.62
N ASP A 74 6.07 17.66 -3.43
CA ASP A 74 5.16 18.47 -4.26
C ASP A 74 3.96 17.66 -4.77
N PRO A 75 2.78 18.29 -5.02
CA PRO A 75 1.51 17.59 -5.14
C PRO A 75 1.61 16.34 -6.01
N LEU A 76 1.22 15.20 -5.42
CA LEU A 76 1.18 13.93 -6.12
C LEU A 76 0.48 14.13 -7.48
N PRO A 77 1.03 13.58 -8.59
CA PRO A 77 0.50 13.82 -9.93
C PRO A 77 -0.95 13.33 -10.11
N TYR A 78 -1.45 12.51 -9.18
CA TYR A 78 -2.83 12.06 -9.08
C TYR A 78 -3.22 11.97 -7.60
N PRO A 79 -4.43 12.39 -7.18
CA PRO A 79 -4.92 12.11 -5.84
C PRO A 79 -5.18 10.59 -5.76
N PRO A 80 -4.33 9.82 -5.06
CA PRO A 80 -4.41 8.37 -5.03
C PRO A 80 -5.25 7.95 -3.84
N PHE A 81 -6.45 8.50 -3.78
CA PHE A 81 -7.35 8.31 -2.67
C PHE A 81 -8.57 7.61 -3.21
N TRP A 82 -8.92 6.48 -2.59
CA TRP A 82 -10.27 5.94 -2.67
C TRP A 82 -11.13 6.84 -1.78
N PRO A 83 -11.88 7.82 -2.33
CA PRO A 83 -12.43 8.90 -1.52
C PRO A 83 -13.46 8.44 -0.51
N GLU A 84 -14.18 7.40 -0.87
CA GLU A 84 -15.22 6.79 -0.06
C GLU A 84 -14.65 5.83 1.01
N LEU A 85 -13.33 5.56 1.04
CA LEU A 85 -12.76 4.61 1.99
C LEU A 85 -13.06 5.01 3.44
N ALA A 86 -13.07 6.31 3.75
CA ALA A 86 -13.41 6.79 5.09
C ALA A 86 -14.87 6.51 5.50
N LEU A 87 -15.76 6.22 4.55
CA LEU A 87 -17.14 5.82 4.82
C LEU A 87 -17.25 4.32 5.18
N TYR A 88 -16.27 3.52 4.78
CA TYR A 88 -16.27 2.06 4.95
C TYR A 88 -15.23 1.59 5.98
N ALA A 89 -14.17 2.36 6.20
CA ALA A 89 -13.09 2.01 7.11
C ALA A 89 -13.60 2.08 8.55
N ASN A 90 -13.88 0.90 9.10
CA ASN A 90 -14.34 0.73 10.47
C ASN A 90 -13.41 -0.25 11.18
N SER A 91 -12.92 0.15 12.36
CA SER A 91 -12.01 -0.68 13.16
C SER A 91 -12.68 -1.95 13.71
N ALA A 92 -14.02 -1.98 13.77
CA ALA A 92 -14.80 -3.13 14.22
C ALA A 92 -15.13 -4.13 13.09
N GLU A 93 -14.85 -3.78 11.84
CA GLU A 93 -15.10 -4.67 10.70
C GLU A 93 -13.94 -5.64 10.48
N THR A 94 -14.28 -6.81 9.95
CA THR A 94 -13.34 -7.88 9.57
C THR A 94 -12.75 -7.67 8.17
N SER A 95 -13.20 -6.65 7.43
CA SER A 95 -12.81 -6.42 6.03
C SER A 95 -11.47 -5.71 5.91
N SER A 96 -10.70 -6.08 4.87
CA SER A 96 -9.50 -5.38 4.42
C SER A 96 -9.73 -4.76 3.04
N TYR A 97 -9.21 -3.55 2.85
CA TYR A 97 -9.44 -2.71 1.68
C TYR A 97 -8.12 -2.53 0.93
N TRP A 98 -8.11 -2.83 -0.36
CA TRP A 98 -6.91 -2.88 -1.18
C TRP A 98 -7.11 -2.06 -2.44
N TRP A 99 -6.08 -1.31 -2.85
CA TRP A 99 -6.07 -0.63 -4.13
C TRP A 99 -4.67 -0.54 -4.70
N THR A 100 -4.58 -0.34 -6.02
CA THR A 100 -3.30 -0.18 -6.70
C THR A 100 -2.72 1.21 -6.44
N ASN A 101 -1.42 1.26 -6.10
CA ASN A 101 -0.68 2.52 -6.06
C ASN A 101 -0.40 3.00 -7.52
N PRO A 102 -0.66 4.27 -7.88
CA PRO A 102 -0.38 4.78 -9.24
C PRO A 102 1.09 4.70 -9.66
N ALA A 103 2.04 4.58 -8.71
CA ALA A 103 3.45 4.32 -9.00
C ALA A 103 3.65 3.09 -9.90
N SER A 104 2.73 2.11 -9.83
CA SER A 104 2.73 0.93 -10.68
C SER A 104 2.51 1.24 -12.18
N GLY A 105 1.97 2.41 -12.53
CA GLY A 105 1.70 2.82 -13.91
C GLY A 105 0.43 2.21 -14.52
N GLY A 106 -0.32 1.40 -13.77
CA GLY A 106 -1.59 0.81 -14.19
C GLY A 106 -2.83 1.62 -13.78
N PRO A 107 -4.03 1.27 -14.29
CA PRO A 107 -5.27 1.89 -13.85
C PRO A 107 -5.54 1.62 -12.37
N MET A 108 -6.21 2.56 -11.69
CA MET A 108 -6.62 2.37 -10.30
C MET A 108 -7.62 1.21 -10.20
N ARG A 109 -7.28 0.17 -9.44
CA ARG A 109 -8.17 -0.93 -9.09
C ARG A 109 -8.41 -0.94 -7.58
N ARG A 110 -9.61 -1.36 -7.17
CA ARG A 110 -10.03 -1.48 -5.78
C ARG A 110 -10.55 -2.88 -5.52
N HIS A 111 -10.27 -3.43 -4.36
CA HIS A 111 -10.73 -4.74 -3.93
C HIS A 111 -11.05 -4.71 -2.44
N VAL A 112 -12.16 -5.33 -2.05
CA VAL A 112 -12.55 -5.53 -0.65
C VAL A 112 -12.48 -7.02 -0.37
N HIS A 113 -11.77 -7.39 0.69
CA HIS A 113 -11.63 -8.77 1.12
C HIS A 113 -12.14 -8.94 2.55
N HIS A 114 -13.03 -9.90 2.78
CA HIS A 114 -13.51 -10.18 4.12
C HIS A 114 -12.50 -11.06 4.87
N GLY A 115 -11.79 -10.47 5.83
CA GLY A 115 -10.75 -11.13 6.61
C GLY A 115 -9.36 -10.54 6.39
N PRO A 116 -8.35 -11.12 7.08
CA PRO A 116 -6.96 -10.70 6.97
C PRO A 116 -6.33 -11.14 5.63
N LEU A 117 -5.14 -10.61 5.34
CA LEU A 117 -4.31 -11.08 4.22
C LEU A 117 -4.11 -12.60 4.32
N ASN A 118 -4.45 -13.31 3.25
CA ASN A 118 -4.28 -14.76 3.10
C ASN A 118 -3.74 -15.09 1.71
N ASN A 119 -3.46 -16.37 1.44
CA ASN A 119 -2.87 -16.80 0.17
C ASN A 119 -3.75 -16.48 -1.04
N LEU A 120 -5.08 -16.54 -0.90
CA LEU A 120 -6.01 -16.22 -1.99
C LEU A 120 -5.93 -14.74 -2.35
N LEU A 121 -5.99 -13.87 -1.35
CA LEU A 121 -5.84 -12.44 -1.54
C LEU A 121 -4.44 -12.07 -2.04
N PHE A 122 -3.40 -12.70 -1.52
CA PHE A 122 -2.03 -12.48 -2.00
C PHE A 122 -1.89 -12.79 -3.49
N ASN A 123 -2.35 -13.96 -3.93
CA ASN A 123 -2.36 -14.32 -5.34
C ASN A 123 -3.23 -13.35 -6.14
N HIS A 124 -4.38 -12.94 -5.61
CA HIS A 124 -5.21 -11.94 -6.27
C HIS A 124 -4.47 -10.61 -6.50
N LEU A 125 -3.63 -10.17 -5.56
CA LEU A 125 -2.91 -8.90 -5.67
C LEU A 125 -1.71 -8.95 -6.64
N PHE A 126 -1.05 -10.11 -6.80
CA PHE A 126 0.22 -10.23 -7.51
C PHE A 126 0.23 -11.17 -8.72
N ASP A 127 -0.76 -12.04 -8.87
CA ASP A 127 -0.89 -12.86 -10.06
C ASP A 127 -1.41 -11.96 -11.19
N GLY A 128 -0.54 -11.62 -12.14
CA GLY A 128 -0.77 -10.65 -13.21
C GLY A 128 -1.89 -11.02 -14.20
N ARG A 129 -2.80 -11.93 -13.82
CA ARG A 129 -3.95 -12.38 -14.60
C ARG A 129 -5.22 -11.73 -14.05
N TYR A 130 -5.60 -10.60 -14.64
CA TYR A 130 -7.01 -10.20 -14.66
C TYR A 130 -7.46 -9.94 -16.09
N GLY A 131 -8.05 -11.00 -16.65
CA GLY A 131 -9.07 -11.00 -17.67
C GLY A 131 -9.93 -12.24 -17.40
N GLU A 132 -11.24 -12.03 -17.26
CA GLU A 132 -12.32 -13.04 -17.19
C GLU A 132 -12.58 -13.73 -15.85
N SER A 133 -13.63 -13.28 -15.17
CA SER A 133 -14.84 -14.07 -14.83
C SER A 133 -16.00 -13.11 -14.59
#